data_AF-K3ZA07-F1
#
_entry.id   AF-K3ZA07-F1
#
_cell.length_a   1.000
_cell.length_b   1.000
_cell.length_c   1.000
_cell.angle_alpha   90.00
_cell.angle_beta   90.00
_cell.angle_gamma   90.00
#
_symmetry.space_group_name_H-M   'P 1'
#
loop_
_entity.id
_entity.type
_entity.pdbx_description
1 polymer ?
#
loop_
_entity_poly.entity_id
_entity_poly.type
_entity_poly.pdbx_seq_one_letter_code
_entity_poly.pdbx_strand_id
1 'polypeptide(L)'
;MRSNRYIKFNKGPTIVYTTESRPTRTKNFDHYKPRPEGVMMADAGSKSGRGALVILEGLDRSGKSSQCARLLSYLEGQGCRAEGWRFPDRGTSVGQMISAYLANESQLDDRTIHLLFSANRWEKRALMESKLLGGTTLIVDRYSYSGVAFSAAKGLDIQWCKAPDVGLIAPDLVIYLDVQPEVF
;
A
#
# COMPACT_ATOMS: atom_id res chain seq x y z
N MET A 1 15.26 -3.28 15.44
CA MET A 1 14.69 -1.93 15.64
C MET A 1 14.37 -1.33 14.30
N ARG A 2 13.13 -0.87 14.06
CA ARG A 2 12.72 -0.17 12.84
C ARG A 2 13.14 1.31 12.97
N SER A 3 13.92 1.85 12.04
CA SER A 3 14.29 3.28 12.06
C SER A 3 13.28 4.09 11.26
N ASN A 4 12.53 4.98 11.92
CA ASN A 4 11.79 6.02 11.21
C ASN A 4 12.79 6.98 10.56
N ARG A 5 12.56 7.31 9.28
CA ARG A 5 13.34 8.30 8.55
C ARG A 5 12.42 9.44 8.11
N TYR A 6 13.00 10.63 7.94
CA TYR A 6 12.26 11.86 7.68
C TYR A 6 12.76 12.52 6.39
N ILE A 7 11.84 13.02 5.56
CA ILE A 7 12.13 13.96 4.47
C ILE A 7 11.39 15.26 4.76
N LYS A 8 12.14 16.35 4.94
CA LYS A 8 11.59 17.70 5.05
C LYS A 8 11.69 18.39 3.70
N PHE A 9 10.59 18.92 3.18
CA PHE A 9 10.60 19.81 2.02
C PHE A 9 10.75 21.27 2.47
N ASN A 10 11.49 22.08 1.70
CA ASN A 10 11.71 23.51 2.02
C ASN A 10 10.42 24.34 2.14
N LYS A 11 9.31 23.87 1.55
CA LYS A 11 7.92 24.30 1.80
C LYS A 11 7.00 23.10 1.54
N GLY A 12 6.31 22.57 2.55
CA GLY A 12 5.40 21.42 2.41
C GLY A 12 5.31 20.53 3.66
N PRO A 13 4.47 19.48 3.63
CA PRO A 13 4.31 18.55 4.74
C PRO A 13 5.62 17.82 5.06
N THR A 14 5.82 17.48 6.33
CA THR A 14 6.94 16.60 6.70
C THR A 14 6.55 15.17 6.32
N ILE A 15 7.39 14.51 5.53
CA ILE A 15 7.21 13.10 5.23
C ILE A 15 7.94 12.28 6.28
N VAL A 16 7.19 11.50 7.05
CA VAL A 16 7.74 10.43 7.89
C VAL A 16 7.61 9.12 7.12
N TYR A 17 8.69 8.35 7.03
CA TYR A 17 8.63 7.05 6.37
C TYR A 17 9.32 5.94 7.13
N THR A 18 8.78 4.73 6.95
CA THR A 18 9.37 3.48 7.43
C THR A 18 9.56 2.53 6.28
N THR A 19 10.69 1.82 6.30
CA THR A 19 11.00 0.71 5.39
C THR A 19 10.95 -0.57 6.21
N GLU A 20 10.05 -1.50 5.92
CA GLU A 20 10.12 -2.82 6.55
C GLU A 20 11.22 -3.65 5.85
N SER A 21 12.17 -4.20 6.64
CA SER A 21 13.25 -5.03 6.11
C SER A 21 12.70 -6.37 5.60
N ARG A 22 13.12 -6.78 4.40
CA ARG A 22 12.74 -8.06 3.76
C ARG A 22 13.05 -9.25 4.70
N PRO A 23 12.17 -10.26 4.80
CA PRO A 23 12.58 -11.57 5.27
C PRO A 23 13.58 -12.17 4.26
N THR A 24 14.75 -12.58 4.74
CA THR A 24 15.79 -13.22 3.93
C THR A 24 15.32 -14.59 3.47
N ARG A 25 15.26 -14.81 2.16
CA ARG A 25 14.98 -16.12 1.56
C ARG A 25 16.17 -17.03 1.82
N THR A 26 16.04 -17.98 2.75
CA THR A 26 16.98 -19.09 2.91
C THR A 26 17.00 -19.91 1.63
N LYS A 27 18.17 -19.98 0.98
CA LYS A 27 18.42 -20.88 -0.16
C LYS A 27 19.00 -22.18 0.39
N ASN A 28 18.33 -23.30 0.12
CA ASN A 28 18.95 -24.63 0.07
C ASN A 28 18.35 -25.35 -1.13
N PHE A 29 19.13 -25.52 -2.19
CA PHE A 29 18.97 -26.58 -3.18
C PHE A 29 20.34 -26.77 -3.84
N ASP A 30 21.10 -27.70 -3.28
CA ASP A 30 22.25 -28.32 -3.94
C ASP A 30 21.77 -29.26 -5.05
N HIS A 31 22.66 -29.44 -6.04
CA HIS A 31 22.57 -30.27 -7.25
C HIS A 31 22.00 -29.60 -8.52
N TYR A 32 22.85 -28.83 -9.19
CA TYR A 32 22.74 -28.55 -10.62
C TYR A 32 23.86 -29.27 -11.38
N LYS A 33 23.49 -30.16 -12.32
CA LYS A 33 24.40 -30.71 -13.34
C LYS A 33 24.39 -29.81 -14.58
N PRO A 34 25.53 -29.50 -15.21
CA PRO A 34 25.57 -28.68 -16.42
C PRO A 34 25.02 -29.46 -17.63
N ARG A 35 24.36 -28.74 -18.55
CA ARG A 35 23.92 -29.26 -19.88
C ARG A 35 24.97 -28.93 -20.95
N PRO A 36 25.00 -29.68 -22.08
CA PRO A 36 26.01 -29.52 -23.12
C PRO A 36 25.80 -28.24 -23.95
N GLU A 37 26.91 -27.76 -24.50
CA GLU A 37 27.06 -26.56 -25.32
C GLU A 37 26.22 -26.62 -26.61
N GLY A 38 25.55 -25.50 -26.97
CA GLY A 38 24.95 -25.35 -28.30
C GLY A 38 23.55 -24.72 -28.42
N VAL A 39 23.11 -23.83 -27.51
CA VAL A 39 21.88 -23.05 -27.71
C VAL A 39 22.22 -21.56 -27.73
N MET A 40 21.89 -20.91 -28.84
CA MET A 40 22.04 -19.46 -29.04
C MET A 40 21.36 -18.71 -27.89
N MET A 41 22.14 -17.85 -27.23
CA MET A 41 21.68 -16.99 -26.14
C MET A 41 20.70 -15.95 -26.70
N ALA A 42 19.40 -16.18 -26.49
CA ALA A 42 18.45 -15.08 -26.48
C ALA A 42 18.86 -14.12 -25.36
N ASP A 43 18.94 -12.84 -25.71
CA ASP A 43 19.40 -11.74 -24.88
C ASP A 43 18.90 -11.87 -23.44
N ALA A 44 19.82 -11.76 -22.48
CA ALA A 44 19.57 -11.92 -21.07
C ALA A 44 18.67 -10.78 -20.59
N GLY A 45 17.36 -10.96 -20.73
CA GLY A 45 16.33 -10.04 -20.25
C GLY A 45 16.67 -9.61 -18.82
N SER A 46 16.77 -8.29 -18.62
CA SER A 46 17.11 -7.68 -17.35
C SER A 46 16.38 -8.42 -16.22
N LYS A 47 17.06 -8.68 -15.09
CA LYS A 47 16.38 -9.14 -13.87
C LYS A 47 15.44 -8.03 -13.39
N SER A 48 14.30 -7.90 -14.04
CA SER A 48 13.24 -6.96 -13.70
C SER A 48 12.68 -7.43 -12.37
N GLY A 49 13.03 -6.71 -11.30
CA GLY A 49 12.41 -6.93 -10.00
C GLY A 49 10.91 -6.63 -10.07
N ARG A 50 10.14 -7.18 -9.12
CA ARG A 50 8.74 -6.79 -8.93
C ARG A 50 8.62 -5.27 -8.73
N GLY A 51 7.48 -4.68 -9.08
CA GLY A 51 7.17 -3.29 -8.74
C GLY A 51 7.11 -3.09 -7.24
N ALA A 52 7.24 -1.84 -6.79
CA ALA A 52 7.17 -1.49 -5.37
C ALA A 52 5.73 -1.18 -4.93
N LEU A 53 5.39 -1.50 -3.68
CA LEU A 53 4.14 -1.07 -3.04
C LEU A 53 4.44 0.13 -2.13
N VAL A 54 3.98 1.31 -2.55
CA VAL A 54 4.17 2.59 -1.84
C VAL A 54 2.83 3.09 -1.33
N ILE A 55 2.71 3.27 -0.02
CA ILE A 55 1.48 3.73 0.64
C ILE A 55 1.65 5.17 1.09
N LEU A 56 0.65 6.01 0.85
CA LEU A 56 0.54 7.33 1.44
C LEU A 56 -0.56 7.34 2.50
N GLU A 57 -0.16 7.68 3.73
CA GLU A 57 -1.02 7.82 4.91
C GLU A 57 -0.99 9.25 5.44
N GLY A 58 -1.96 9.59 6.30
CA GLY A 58 -2.09 10.92 6.88
C GLY A 58 -3.53 11.28 7.19
N LEU A 59 -3.72 12.34 7.98
CA LEU A 59 -5.04 12.86 8.36
C LEU A 59 -5.88 13.28 7.17
N ASP A 60 -7.18 13.45 7.37
CA ASP A 60 -8.06 13.98 6.33
C ASP A 60 -7.57 15.34 5.84
N ARG A 61 -7.74 15.58 4.53
CA ARG A 61 -7.27 16.79 3.84
C ARG A 61 -5.74 17.02 3.86
N SER A 62 -4.92 16.04 4.27
CA SER A 62 -3.45 16.14 4.23
C SER A 62 -2.80 16.17 2.83
N GLY A 63 -3.59 16.19 1.75
CA GLY A 63 -3.08 16.23 0.38
C GLY A 63 -2.62 14.88 -0.20
N LYS A 64 -2.94 13.74 0.44
CA LYS A 64 -2.55 12.39 -0.03
C LYS A 64 -2.82 12.14 -1.50
N SER A 65 -4.02 12.42 -1.97
CA SER A 65 -4.41 12.16 -3.36
C SER A 65 -3.60 12.99 -4.35
N SER A 66 -3.36 14.27 -4.02
CA SER A 66 -2.51 15.15 -4.82
C SER A 66 -1.07 14.66 -4.85
N GLN A 67 -0.53 14.18 -3.72
CA GLN A 67 0.82 13.63 -3.67
C GLN A 67 0.94 12.27 -4.38
N CYS A 68 -0.09 11.41 -4.30
CA CYS A 68 -0.14 10.16 -5.07
C CYS A 68 -0.10 10.45 -6.57
N ALA A 69 -0.92 11.40 -7.05
CA ALA A 69 -0.95 11.80 -8.45
C ALA A 69 0.40 12.37 -8.92
N ARG A 70 1.02 13.25 -8.11
CA ARG A 70 2.35 13.80 -8.43
C ARG A 70 3.43 12.73 -8.48
N LEU A 71 3.44 11.80 -7.53
CA LEU A 71 4.39 10.69 -7.53
C LEU A 71 4.18 9.77 -8.73
N LEU A 72 2.93 9.49 -9.09
CA LEU A 72 2.59 8.69 -10.26
C LEU A 72 3.13 9.33 -11.54
N SER A 73 2.78 10.60 -11.79
CA SER A 73 3.25 11.32 -12.98
C SER A 73 4.78 11.45 -13.02
N TYR A 74 5.43 11.60 -11.86
CA TYR A 74 6.89 11.61 -11.79
C TYR A 74 7.48 10.26 -12.23
N LEU A 75 6.98 9.13 -11.69
CA LEU A 75 7.47 7.80 -12.05
C LEU A 75 7.21 7.47 -13.52
N GLU A 76 6.02 7.79 -14.03
CA GLU A 76 5.67 7.62 -15.44
C GLU A 76 6.60 8.45 -16.35
N GLY A 77 6.90 9.69 -15.96
CA GLY A 77 7.88 10.54 -16.66
C GLY A 77 9.32 10.03 -16.61
N GLN A 78 9.64 9.12 -15.69
CA GLN A 78 10.92 8.39 -15.65
C GLN A 78 10.86 7.04 -16.39
N GLY A 79 9.78 6.73 -17.11
CA GLY A 79 9.60 5.47 -17.82
C GLY A 79 9.30 4.26 -16.91
N CYS A 80 8.96 4.49 -15.64
CA CYS A 80 8.57 3.43 -14.72
C CYS A 80 7.10 3.05 -14.92
N ARG A 81 6.80 1.75 -14.93
CA ARG A 81 5.41 1.25 -14.87
C ARG A 81 4.86 1.47 -13.48
N ALA A 82 3.87 2.35 -13.34
CA ALA A 82 3.24 2.65 -12.07
C ALA A 82 1.71 2.81 -12.23
N GLU A 83 0.96 2.55 -11.16
CA GLU A 83 -0.48 2.77 -11.09
C GLU A 83 -0.86 3.45 -9.77
N GLY A 84 -1.81 4.39 -9.84
CA GLY A 84 -2.41 5.04 -8.67
C GLY A 84 -3.64 4.28 -8.18
N TRP A 85 -3.66 3.92 -6.91
CA TRP A 85 -4.73 3.16 -6.26
C TRP A 85 -5.20 3.89 -5.00
N ARG A 86 -6.37 3.52 -4.48
CA ARG A 86 -6.95 4.10 -3.27
C ARG A 86 -7.78 3.09 -2.52
N PHE A 87 -7.73 3.15 -1.18
CA PHE A 87 -8.70 2.48 -0.32
C PHE A 87 -9.56 3.50 0.48
N PRO A 88 -10.86 3.23 0.67
CA PRO A 88 -11.60 2.10 0.10
C PRO A 88 -11.76 2.25 -1.42
N ASP A 89 -11.72 1.14 -2.16
CA ASP A 89 -12.17 1.12 -3.56
C ASP A 89 -13.70 1.12 -3.56
N ARG A 90 -14.28 2.26 -3.88
CA ARG A 90 -15.73 2.48 -3.90
C ARG A 90 -16.43 1.88 -5.12
N GLY A 91 -15.68 1.35 -6.10
CA GLY A 91 -16.22 0.70 -7.30
C GLY A 91 -16.76 -0.71 -7.07
N THR A 92 -16.47 -1.34 -5.93
CA THR A 92 -16.93 -2.71 -5.62
C THR A 92 -18.20 -2.70 -4.76
N SER A 93 -18.92 -3.82 -4.69
CA SER A 93 -20.12 -3.93 -3.83
C SER A 93 -19.81 -3.64 -2.35
N VAL A 94 -18.64 -4.09 -1.85
CA VAL A 94 -18.17 -3.76 -0.50
C VAL A 94 -17.86 -2.27 -0.39
N GLY A 95 -17.20 -1.70 -1.39
CA GLY A 95 -16.93 -0.27 -1.50
C GLY A 95 -18.17 0.61 -1.47
N GLN A 96 -19.26 0.16 -2.09
CA GLN A 96 -20.56 0.86 -2.08
C GLN A 96 -21.18 0.84 -0.68
N MET A 97 -21.13 -0.29 0.05
CA MET A 97 -21.59 -0.35 1.45
C MET A 97 -20.78 0.60 2.35
N ILE A 98 -19.46 0.64 2.17
CA ILE A 98 -18.60 1.60 2.88
C ILE A 98 -18.96 3.04 2.52
N SER A 99 -19.27 3.31 1.25
CA SER A 99 -19.64 4.65 0.78
C SER A 99 -20.93 5.14 1.42
N ALA A 100 -21.97 4.29 1.47
CA ALA A 100 -23.23 4.61 2.15
C ALA A 100 -23.00 4.89 3.65
N TYR A 101 -22.14 4.12 4.32
CA TYR A 101 -21.75 4.38 5.71
C TYR A 101 -21.08 5.75 5.88
N LEU A 102 -20.07 6.06 5.05
CA LEU A 102 -19.33 7.33 5.13
C LEU A 102 -20.20 8.55 4.76
N ALA A 103 -21.27 8.33 3.98
CA ALA A 103 -22.26 9.35 3.65
C ALA A 103 -23.35 9.53 4.72
N ASN A 104 -23.31 8.76 5.82
CA ASN A 104 -24.36 8.68 6.84
C ASN A 104 -25.73 8.21 6.28
N GLU A 105 -25.74 7.50 5.15
CA GLU A 105 -26.94 6.91 4.54
C GLU A 105 -27.27 5.53 5.13
N SER A 106 -26.31 4.94 5.85
CA SER A 106 -26.51 3.71 6.62
C SER A 106 -25.81 3.79 7.97
N GLN A 107 -26.42 3.17 8.99
CA GLN A 107 -25.79 3.01 10.29
C GLN A 107 -25.33 1.56 10.46
N LEU A 108 -24.05 1.39 10.76
CA LEU A 108 -23.42 0.10 10.99
C LEU A 108 -22.66 0.15 12.32
N ASP A 109 -22.64 -0.96 13.04
CA ASP A 109 -21.74 -1.15 14.17
C ASP A 109 -20.28 -0.92 13.74
N ASP A 110 -19.47 -0.33 14.61
CA ASP A 110 -18.08 0.02 14.31
C ASP A 110 -17.22 -1.20 13.94
N ARG A 111 -17.53 -2.39 14.48
CA ARG A 111 -16.85 -3.63 14.11
C ARG A 111 -17.26 -4.08 12.71
N THR A 112 -18.54 -3.96 12.37
CA THR A 112 -19.05 -4.32 11.04
C THR A 112 -18.38 -3.47 9.96
N ILE A 113 -18.39 -2.15 10.11
CA ILE A 113 -17.75 -1.27 9.12
C ILE A 113 -16.23 -1.47 9.07
N HIS A 114 -15.57 -1.70 10.22
CA HIS A 114 -14.14 -2.03 10.26
C HIS A 114 -13.82 -3.27 9.41
N LEU A 115 -14.60 -4.34 9.57
CA LEU A 115 -14.44 -5.57 8.81
C LEU A 115 -14.72 -5.37 7.31
N LEU A 116 -15.70 -4.54 6.94
CA LEU A 116 -15.94 -4.18 5.53
C LEU A 116 -14.74 -3.45 4.92
N PHE A 117 -14.13 -2.50 5.63
CA PHE A 117 -12.90 -1.85 5.17
C PHE A 117 -11.76 -2.86 4.96
N SER A 118 -11.61 -3.85 5.84
CA SER A 118 -10.61 -4.90 5.66
C SER A 118 -10.93 -5.81 4.47
N ALA A 119 -12.19 -6.26 4.35
CA ALA A 119 -12.65 -7.06 3.22
C ALA A 119 -12.40 -6.37 1.87
N ASN A 120 -12.62 -5.05 1.79
CA ASN A 120 -12.35 -4.24 0.60
C ASN A 120 -10.86 -4.20 0.21
N ARG A 121 -9.93 -4.34 1.18
CA ARG A 121 -8.50 -4.53 0.87
C ARG A 121 -8.22 -5.96 0.41
N TRP A 122 -8.80 -6.96 1.07
CA TRP A 122 -8.59 -8.36 0.74
C TRP A 122 -9.07 -8.74 -0.66
N GLU A 123 -10.22 -8.22 -1.10
CA GLU A 123 -10.74 -8.47 -2.46
C GLU A 123 -9.80 -7.94 -3.56
N LYS A 124 -8.92 -6.99 -3.24
CA LYS A 124 -7.90 -6.45 -4.16
C LYS A 124 -6.55 -7.13 -4.08
N ARG A 125 -6.28 -7.90 -3.02
CA ARG A 125 -4.96 -8.47 -2.73
C ARG A 125 -4.36 -9.23 -3.92
N ALA A 126 -5.14 -10.14 -4.53
CA ALA A 126 -4.65 -10.97 -5.64
C ALA A 126 -4.28 -10.14 -6.88
N LEU A 127 -5.08 -9.12 -7.20
CA LEU A 127 -4.79 -8.22 -8.32
C LEU A 127 -3.55 -7.36 -8.03
N MET A 128 -3.43 -6.83 -6.82
CA MET A 128 -2.24 -6.08 -6.40
C MET A 128 -0.98 -6.95 -6.49
N GLU A 129 -1.03 -8.19 -6.01
CA GLU A 129 0.06 -9.15 -6.08
C GLU A 129 0.49 -9.43 -7.52
N SER A 130 -0.48 -9.69 -8.41
CA SER A 130 -0.23 -9.88 -9.84
C SER A 130 0.45 -8.67 -10.50
N LYS A 131 -0.05 -7.45 -10.24
CA LYS A 131 0.53 -6.19 -10.77
C LYS A 131 1.96 -5.98 -10.30
N LEU A 132 2.20 -6.16 -8.99
CA LEU A 132 3.53 -6.02 -8.40
C LEU A 132 4.49 -7.04 -9.01
N LEU A 133 4.12 -8.33 -9.05
CA LEU A 133 4.95 -9.38 -9.65
C LEU A 133 5.22 -9.15 -11.14
N GLY A 134 4.26 -8.55 -11.86
CA GLY A 134 4.42 -8.12 -13.26
C GLY A 134 5.37 -6.92 -13.46
N GLY A 135 5.88 -6.32 -12.38
CA GLY A 135 6.82 -5.20 -12.40
C GLY A 135 6.17 -3.81 -12.38
N THR A 136 4.87 -3.70 -12.07
CA THR A 136 4.16 -2.43 -11.92
C THR A 136 4.21 -1.97 -10.47
N THR A 137 4.72 -0.76 -10.22
CA THR A 137 4.69 -0.12 -8.90
C THR A 137 3.28 0.36 -8.59
N LEU A 138 2.80 0.12 -7.37
CA LEU A 138 1.50 0.61 -6.91
C LEU A 138 1.70 1.76 -5.91
N ILE A 139 1.12 2.92 -6.21
CA ILE A 139 1.07 4.08 -5.30
C ILE A 139 -0.34 4.14 -4.74
N VAL A 140 -0.50 3.92 -3.43
CA VAL A 140 -1.81 3.70 -2.81
C VAL A 140 -2.14 4.81 -1.81
N ASP A 141 -3.24 5.53 -2.04
CA ASP A 141 -3.85 6.47 -1.08
C ASP A 141 -4.64 5.67 -0.03
N ARG A 142 -4.08 5.60 1.19
CA ARG A 142 -4.54 4.80 2.34
C ARG A 142 -4.44 3.29 2.17
N TYR A 143 -4.17 2.60 3.27
CA TYR A 143 -4.17 1.13 3.37
C TYR A 143 -4.64 0.67 4.75
N SER A 144 -4.10 -0.44 5.27
CA SER A 144 -4.47 -0.99 6.58
C SER A 144 -4.22 -0.04 7.75
N TYR A 145 -3.22 0.85 7.67
CA TYR A 145 -2.92 1.80 8.74
C TYR A 145 -4.07 2.77 9.00
N SER A 146 -4.68 3.32 7.94
CA SER A 146 -5.93 4.08 8.06
C SER A 146 -7.03 3.26 8.75
N GLY A 147 -7.24 2.00 8.34
CA GLY A 147 -8.27 1.13 8.93
C GLY A 147 -8.12 0.96 10.45
N VAL A 148 -6.89 0.66 10.90
CA VAL A 148 -6.56 0.53 12.33
C VAL A 148 -6.73 1.86 13.06
N ALA A 149 -6.17 2.95 12.52
CA ALA A 149 -6.18 4.26 13.18
C ALA A 149 -7.59 4.79 13.40
N PHE A 150 -8.43 4.79 12.36
CA PHE A 150 -9.81 5.28 12.46
C PHE A 150 -10.66 4.46 13.42
N SER A 151 -10.47 3.13 13.43
CA SER A 151 -11.31 2.24 14.25
C SER A 151 -10.88 2.26 15.72
N ALA A 152 -9.58 2.29 15.99
CA ALA A 152 -9.06 2.47 17.33
C ALA A 152 -9.45 3.83 17.93
N ALA A 153 -9.50 4.89 17.12
CA ALA A 153 -9.97 6.21 17.55
C ALA A 153 -11.45 6.22 18.00
N LYS A 154 -12.24 5.24 17.56
CA LYS A 154 -13.63 5.02 18.02
C LYS A 154 -13.73 4.12 19.26
N GLY A 155 -12.60 3.72 19.85
CA GLY A 155 -12.55 2.92 21.07
C GLY A 155 -12.46 1.41 20.86
N LEU A 156 -12.23 0.94 19.63
CA LEU A 156 -11.98 -0.49 19.38
C LEU A 156 -10.55 -0.85 19.78
N ASP A 157 -10.36 -2.09 20.26
CA ASP A 157 -9.03 -2.57 20.64
C ASP A 157 -8.07 -2.58 19.42
N ILE A 158 -6.86 -2.08 19.62
CA ILE A 158 -5.88 -1.92 18.54
C ILE A 158 -5.41 -3.27 17.97
N GLN A 159 -5.33 -4.32 18.78
CA GLN A 159 -4.92 -5.64 18.29
C GLN A 159 -6.06 -6.30 17.52
N TRP A 160 -7.29 -6.15 18.01
CA TRP A 160 -8.49 -6.54 17.27
C TRP A 160 -8.56 -5.83 15.91
N CYS A 161 -8.27 -4.52 15.85
CA CYS A 161 -8.26 -3.79 14.58
C CYS A 161 -7.15 -4.22 13.60
N LYS A 162 -6.02 -4.74 14.11
CA LYS A 162 -4.92 -5.22 13.27
C LYS A 162 -5.19 -6.61 12.71
N ALA A 163 -5.89 -7.45 13.46
CA ALA A 163 -6.06 -8.87 13.14
C ALA A 163 -6.67 -9.14 11.74
N PRO A 164 -7.72 -8.41 11.28
CA PRO A 164 -8.31 -8.64 9.97
C PRO A 164 -7.35 -8.41 8.80
N ASP A 165 -6.37 -7.54 8.94
CA ASP A 165 -5.43 -7.18 7.86
C ASP A 165 -4.14 -8.02 7.87
N VAL A 166 -3.98 -8.96 8.81
CA VAL A 166 -2.80 -9.84 8.88
C VAL A 166 -2.75 -10.75 7.65
N GLY A 167 -1.71 -10.58 6.83
CA GLY A 167 -1.51 -11.35 5.59
C GLY A 167 -1.77 -10.56 4.30
N LEU A 168 -2.21 -9.30 4.42
CA LEU A 168 -2.12 -8.33 3.31
C LEU A 168 -0.65 -8.12 2.89
N ILE A 169 -0.47 -7.60 1.67
CA ILE A 169 0.87 -7.36 1.11
C ILE A 169 1.56 -6.28 1.93
N ALA A 170 2.70 -6.61 2.53
CA ALA A 170 3.49 -5.65 3.27
C ALA A 170 4.05 -4.59 2.31
N PRO A 171 3.86 -3.28 2.59
CA PRO A 171 4.37 -2.22 1.75
C PRO A 171 5.89 -2.09 1.84
N ASP A 172 6.51 -1.72 0.72
CA ASP A 172 7.96 -1.44 0.67
C ASP A 172 8.29 -0.08 1.31
N LEU A 173 7.35 0.85 1.20
CA LEU A 173 7.46 2.20 1.74
C LEU A 173 6.09 2.69 2.21
N VAL A 174 6.05 3.24 3.42
CA VAL A 174 4.89 3.99 3.92
C VAL A 174 5.32 5.42 4.13
N ILE A 175 4.64 6.35 3.47
CA ILE A 175 4.84 7.80 3.55
C ILE A 175 3.68 8.36 4.37
N TYR A 176 3.97 8.87 5.56
CA TYR A 176 3.00 9.62 6.36
C TYR A 176 3.15 11.11 6.08
N LEU A 177 2.09 11.73 5.55
CA LEU A 177 1.99 13.17 5.35
C LEU A 177 1.60 13.83 6.68
N ASP A 178 2.61 14.30 7.39
CA ASP A 178 2.45 15.02 8.65
C ASP A 178 2.10 16.49 8.35
N VAL A 179 0.82 16.80 8.52
CA VAL A 179 0.27 18.15 8.44
C VAL A 179 -0.34 18.49 9.79
N GLN A 180 -0.12 19.72 10.24
CA GLN A 180 -0.84 20.19 11.42
C GLN A 180 -2.34 20.25 11.09
N PRO A 181 -3.22 19.77 11.97
CA PRO A 181 -4.65 20.02 11.83
C PRO A 181 -4.85 21.53 11.73
N GLU A 182 -5.41 22.00 10.63
CA GLU A 182 -5.93 23.37 10.59
C GLU A 182 -7.06 23.42 11.62
N VAL A 183 -6.88 24.26 12.64
CA VAL A 183 -7.93 24.55 13.62
C VAL A 183 -9.00 25.33 12.86
N PHE A 184 -10.09 24.65 12.50
CA PHE A 184 -11.29 25.27 11.95
C PHE A 184 -12.26 25.63 13.08
#